data_AF-A0A554LMZ5-F1
#
_entry.id   AF-A0A554LMZ5-F1
#
_cell.length_a   1.000
_cell.length_b   1.000
_cell.length_c   1.000
_cell.angle_alpha   90.00
_cell.angle_beta   90.00
_cell.angle_gamma   90.00
#
_symmetry.space_group_name_H-M   'P 1'
#
loop_
_entity.id
_entity.type
_entity.pdbx_description
1 polymer ?
#
loop_
_entity_poly.entity_id
_entity_poly.type
_entity_poly.pdbx_seq_one_letter_code
_entity_poly.pdbx_strand_id
1 'polypeptide(L)'
;MIKDYRNKFKEITGIAEQTVSTVDHVYASMPVRLIDSHHILHKMGNVKVLIWDDIYPKLKRYKSELVVDCGILSANRQEYFLFPPEKIYGLSHVLSPEFDKQMEDLKICLDLILNLPKYEKHLLTEKYLERFKIIVDLYRKVLSQNPKNSPLFYKNLVIEIYNFLGFNNIAEFYRNSAESFMSTGIIDKFLPWLIEDTKNESFGLKYLINNSPLFPPPYFRYINDNKAFDRLKTQNEINEANNLLKMGKLLPSKEVMYWLFAMSGLKHFGRDFGFLNKLEEYFISELNIKNKFSELQLTSEKDDGTFYIQYEKDVSYRMVCLNNKIKARKCPISRKSTDVSTIPSIYLHIGNRFKKLYEKYIESKNIYYIKMGEILI
;
A
#
# COMPACT_ATOMS: atom_id res chain seq x y z
N MET A 1 -6.22 31.56 15.49
CA MET A 1 -6.14 31.20 14.05
C MET A 1 -4.92 30.32 13.88
N ILE A 2 -5.02 29.21 13.16
CA ILE A 2 -3.88 28.31 12.92
C ILE A 2 -3.02 28.95 11.84
N LYS A 3 -1.70 28.98 12.05
CA LYS A 3 -0.73 29.45 11.05
C LYS A 3 -0.72 28.47 9.87
N ASP A 4 -0.78 28.99 8.64
CA ASP A 4 -0.69 28.17 7.43
C ASP A 4 0.78 27.80 7.15
N TYR A 5 1.10 26.51 7.20
CA TYR A 5 2.45 26.00 6.99
C TYR A 5 2.74 25.55 5.56
N ARG A 6 1.80 25.72 4.61
CA ARG A 6 1.92 25.23 3.24
C ARG A 6 3.17 25.73 2.51
N ASN A 7 3.48 27.02 2.61
CA ASN A 7 4.65 27.58 1.93
C ASN A 7 5.95 27.00 2.48
N LYS A 8 6.01 26.78 3.80
CA LYS A 8 7.18 26.17 4.44
C LYS A 8 7.31 24.69 4.10
N PHE A 9 6.18 23.98 4.02
CA PHE A 9 6.13 22.60 3.53
C PHE A 9 6.73 22.51 2.12
N LYS A 10 6.29 23.37 1.20
CA LYS A 10 6.82 23.42 -0.17
C LYS A 10 8.31 23.74 -0.20
N GLU A 11 8.75 24.74 0.56
CA GLU A 11 10.16 25.14 0.66
C GLU A 11 11.06 23.98 1.13
N ILE A 12 10.65 23.26 2.18
CA ILE A 12 11.47 22.21 2.80
C ILE A 12 11.44 20.89 2.01
N THR A 13 10.25 20.51 1.53
CA THR A 13 10.03 19.17 0.92
C THR A 13 10.21 19.17 -0.59
N GLY A 14 10.08 20.32 -1.25
CA GLY A 14 10.03 20.43 -2.71
C GLY A 14 8.69 20.00 -3.33
N ILE A 15 7.72 19.53 -2.54
CA ILE A 15 6.39 19.13 -3.02
C ILE A 15 5.56 20.40 -3.23
N ALA A 16 5.25 20.69 -4.50
CA ALA A 16 4.48 21.87 -4.90
C ALA A 16 2.98 21.59 -4.99
N GLU A 17 2.60 20.31 -5.00
CA GLU A 17 1.25 19.82 -5.16
C GLU A 17 0.38 20.13 -3.94
N GLN A 18 -0.89 20.43 -4.19
CA GLN A 18 -1.86 20.74 -3.13
C GLN A 18 -2.50 19.49 -2.52
N THR A 19 -2.38 18.36 -3.22
CA THR A 19 -2.94 17.08 -2.83
C THR A 19 -1.82 16.06 -2.68
N VAL A 20 -1.85 15.34 -1.56
CA VAL A 20 -1.02 14.17 -1.33
C VAL A 20 -1.92 12.93 -1.31
N SER A 21 -1.46 11.87 -1.95
CA SER A 21 -2.09 10.55 -1.89
C SER A 21 -1.24 9.60 -1.06
N THR A 22 -1.87 8.84 -0.17
CA THR A 22 -1.22 7.82 0.69
C THR A 22 -1.75 6.40 0.45
N VAL A 23 -2.42 6.20 -0.68
CA VAL A 23 -3.06 4.92 -1.05
C VAL A 23 -2.04 3.83 -1.39
N ASP A 24 -0.84 4.23 -1.81
CA ASP A 24 0.24 3.34 -2.19
C ASP A 24 0.98 2.82 -0.98
N HIS A 25 1.12 1.50 -0.90
CA HIS A 25 2.05 0.87 0.02
C HIS A 25 2.91 -0.14 -0.69
N VAL A 26 4.16 -0.28 -0.24
CA VAL A 26 5.07 -1.31 -0.74
C VAL A 26 4.53 -2.68 -0.28
N TYR A 27 3.88 -3.37 -1.21
CA TYR A 27 3.46 -4.76 -1.10
C TYR A 27 4.21 -5.58 -2.14
N ALA A 28 4.32 -6.90 -1.94
CA ALA A 28 4.91 -7.78 -2.95
C ALA A 28 3.90 -8.19 -4.03
N SER A 29 2.61 -8.22 -3.70
CA SER A 29 1.55 -8.19 -4.70
C SER A 29 1.27 -6.75 -5.09
N MET A 30 1.25 -6.48 -6.39
CA MET A 30 0.97 -5.14 -6.89
C MET A 30 -0.46 -4.73 -6.46
N PRO A 31 -0.66 -3.58 -5.80
CA PRO A 31 -1.98 -3.10 -5.40
C PRO A 31 -2.61 -2.44 -6.62
N VAL A 32 -3.12 -3.35 -7.43
CA VAL A 32 -3.87 -3.14 -8.65
C VAL A 32 -5.19 -2.43 -8.40
N ARG A 33 -5.73 -2.62 -7.18
CA ARG A 33 -6.86 -1.86 -6.66
C ARG A 33 -6.63 -0.34 -6.74
N LEU A 34 -5.38 0.11 -6.88
CA LEU A 34 -5.02 1.51 -7.04
C LEU A 34 -5.16 2.02 -8.47
N ILE A 35 -5.43 1.20 -9.50
CA ILE A 35 -5.60 1.75 -10.87
C ILE A 35 -6.75 2.76 -10.86
N ASP A 36 -7.83 2.49 -10.13
CA ASP A 36 -8.96 3.41 -10.01
C ASP A 36 -8.57 4.68 -9.28
N SER A 37 -7.93 4.54 -8.12
CA SER A 37 -7.37 5.67 -7.37
C SER A 37 -6.44 6.50 -8.27
N HIS A 38 -5.54 5.89 -9.03
CA HIS A 38 -4.63 6.58 -9.93
C HIS A 38 -5.35 7.21 -11.13
N HIS A 39 -6.41 6.60 -11.65
CA HIS A 39 -7.28 7.24 -12.65
C HIS A 39 -7.95 8.49 -12.09
N ILE A 40 -8.47 8.44 -10.86
CA ILE A 40 -9.09 9.58 -10.19
C ILE A 40 -8.05 10.67 -9.96
N LEU A 41 -6.90 10.32 -9.38
CA LEU A 41 -5.81 11.25 -9.10
C LEU A 41 -5.24 11.89 -10.37
N HIS A 42 -5.13 11.12 -11.45
CA HIS A 42 -4.73 11.63 -12.77
C HIS A 42 -5.74 12.68 -13.28
N LYS A 43 -7.05 12.44 -13.14
CA LYS A 43 -8.10 13.41 -13.52
C LYS A 43 -8.09 14.66 -12.62
N MET A 44 -7.75 14.52 -11.35
CA MET A 44 -7.66 15.65 -10.43
C MET A 44 -6.52 16.61 -10.80
N GLY A 45 -5.38 16.06 -11.24
CA GLY A 45 -4.16 16.84 -11.49
C GLY A 45 -3.57 17.43 -10.20
N ASN A 46 -2.35 17.99 -10.28
CA ASN A 46 -1.66 18.62 -9.15
C ASN A 46 -1.59 17.76 -7.87
N VAL A 47 -1.22 16.48 -8.03
CA VAL A 47 -1.16 15.47 -6.97
C VAL A 47 0.25 14.91 -6.84
N LYS A 48 0.74 14.78 -5.61
CA LYS A 48 1.89 13.93 -5.28
C LYS A 48 1.42 12.59 -4.74
N VAL A 49 1.88 11.48 -5.32
CA VAL A 49 1.59 10.14 -4.82
C VAL A 49 2.75 9.68 -3.93
N LEU A 50 2.49 9.49 -2.64
CA LEU A 50 3.49 9.05 -1.68
C LEU A 50 3.41 7.54 -1.54
N ILE A 51 4.46 6.85 -1.99
CA ILE A 51 4.62 5.40 -1.77
C ILE A 51 4.95 5.22 -0.30
N TRP A 52 3.94 4.83 0.46
CA TRP A 52 3.93 4.81 1.91
C TRP A 52 4.34 3.45 2.45
N ASP A 53 5.34 3.40 3.32
CA ASP A 53 5.70 2.14 3.97
C ASP A 53 4.82 1.88 5.18
N ASP A 54 4.22 0.70 5.28
CA ASP A 54 3.47 0.37 6.50
C ASP A 54 4.43 0.41 7.69
N ILE A 55 4.20 1.37 8.57
CA ILE A 55 5.02 1.70 9.74
C ILE A 55 4.89 0.58 10.81
N TYR A 56 4.09 -0.45 10.52
CA TYR A 56 3.84 -1.63 11.34
C TYR A 56 4.03 -2.93 10.52
N PRO A 57 5.25 -3.48 10.41
CA PRO A 57 5.42 -4.84 9.90
C PRO A 57 4.88 -5.87 10.92
N LYS A 58 3.57 -6.08 10.98
CA LYS A 58 2.95 -7.21 11.69
C LYS A 58 3.22 -8.49 10.92
N LEU A 59 4.41 -9.07 11.10
CA LEU A 59 4.95 -10.14 10.28
C LEU A 59 4.06 -11.36 10.04
N LYS A 60 3.20 -11.74 10.99
CA LYS A 60 2.24 -12.84 10.78
C LYS A 60 1.09 -12.47 9.83
N ARG A 61 0.73 -11.18 9.74
CA ARG A 61 -0.38 -10.66 8.93
C ARG A 61 0.01 -10.44 7.46
N TYR A 62 1.28 -10.18 7.17
CA TYR A 62 1.77 -9.76 5.83
C TYR A 62 2.40 -10.89 4.98
N LYS A 63 2.54 -12.12 5.49
CA LYS A 63 3.24 -13.20 4.76
C LYS A 63 2.61 -13.56 3.39
N SER A 64 1.31 -13.38 3.23
CA SER A 64 0.63 -13.59 1.94
C SER A 64 0.84 -12.43 0.96
N GLU A 65 1.14 -11.24 1.47
CA GLU A 65 1.38 -10.02 0.69
C GLU A 65 2.84 -9.91 0.25
N LEU A 66 3.66 -10.94 0.53
CA LEU A 66 5.10 -11.00 0.24
C LEU A 66 5.47 -11.84 -1.00
N VAL A 67 4.50 -12.50 -1.61
CA VAL A 67 4.67 -13.42 -2.75
C VAL A 67 3.85 -12.90 -3.94
N VAL A 68 4.27 -13.23 -5.16
CA VAL A 68 3.44 -12.99 -6.35
C VAL A 68 2.13 -13.75 -6.20
N ASP A 69 1.03 -13.01 -6.17
CA ASP A 69 -0.31 -13.58 -6.01
C ASP A 69 -0.71 -14.38 -7.26
N CYS A 70 -0.91 -15.67 -7.06
CA CYS A 70 -1.37 -16.60 -8.09
C CYS A 70 -2.79 -17.11 -7.82
N GLY A 71 -3.58 -16.42 -6.99
CA GLY A 71 -4.92 -16.88 -6.57
C GLY A 71 -4.90 -18.10 -5.63
N ILE A 72 -3.71 -18.60 -5.28
CA ILE A 72 -3.49 -19.74 -4.37
C ILE A 72 -2.60 -19.28 -3.21
N LEU A 73 -3.02 -19.54 -1.98
CA LEU A 73 -2.31 -19.09 -0.79
C LEU A 73 -1.06 -19.94 -0.51
N SER A 74 0.11 -19.29 -0.51
CA SER A 74 1.44 -19.90 -0.32
C SER A 74 2.23 -19.31 0.87
N ALA A 75 1.53 -18.88 1.93
CA ALA A 75 2.05 -18.07 3.05
C ALA A 75 3.25 -18.62 3.88
N ASN A 76 3.71 -19.84 3.61
CA ASN A 76 4.79 -20.51 4.36
C ASN A 76 6.06 -20.76 3.52
N ARG A 77 6.14 -20.26 2.29
CA ARG A 77 7.26 -20.47 1.37
C ARG A 77 8.12 -19.21 1.29
N GLN A 78 9.08 -19.07 2.21
CA GLN A 78 9.95 -17.89 2.28
C GLN A 78 10.81 -17.73 1.02
N GLU A 79 11.10 -18.83 0.33
CA GLU A 79 11.80 -18.82 -0.96
C GLU A 79 11.05 -18.07 -2.07
N TYR A 80 9.75 -17.77 -1.89
CA TYR A 80 8.95 -17.00 -2.84
C TYR A 80 8.83 -15.51 -2.47
N PHE A 81 9.48 -15.07 -1.39
CA PHE A 81 9.29 -13.71 -0.88
C PHE A 81 10.09 -12.70 -1.71
N LEU A 82 9.46 -11.59 -2.07
CA LEU A 82 10.10 -10.47 -2.77
C LEU A 82 10.82 -9.51 -1.83
N PHE A 83 10.49 -9.53 -0.54
CA PHE A 83 11.14 -8.69 0.47
C PHE A 83 11.51 -9.52 1.70
N PRO A 84 12.61 -9.17 2.40
CA PRO A 84 12.98 -9.82 3.64
C PRO A 84 11.83 -9.77 4.66
N PRO A 85 11.51 -10.88 5.33
CA PRO A 85 10.66 -10.80 6.50
C PRO A 85 11.36 -9.91 7.53
N GLU A 86 10.57 -9.18 8.30
CA GLU A 86 10.98 -8.43 9.51
C GLU A 86 11.67 -7.10 9.25
N LYS A 87 11.79 -6.69 7.98
CA LYS A 87 12.29 -5.36 7.60
C LYS A 87 11.16 -4.45 7.13
N ILE A 88 11.33 -3.16 7.38
CA ILE A 88 10.46 -2.13 6.82
C ILE A 88 10.72 -2.07 5.32
N TYR A 89 9.66 -2.17 4.53
CA TYR A 89 9.76 -2.33 3.07
C TYR A 89 10.51 -1.17 2.42
N GLY A 90 10.23 0.07 2.81
CA GLY A 90 10.88 1.29 2.33
C GLY A 90 12.40 1.30 2.38
N LEU A 91 12.93 0.54 3.33
CA LEU A 91 14.35 0.50 3.66
C LEU A 91 14.95 -0.88 3.37
N SER A 92 14.16 -1.83 2.88
CA SER A 92 14.65 -3.15 2.51
C SER A 92 15.16 -3.17 1.06
N HIS A 93 16.06 -4.12 0.80
CA HIS A 93 16.37 -4.53 -0.56
C HIS A 93 15.31 -5.51 -1.05
N VAL A 94 15.25 -5.68 -2.37
CA VAL A 94 14.40 -6.68 -3.02
C VAL A 94 15.16 -8.00 -3.06
N LEU A 95 14.49 -9.09 -2.73
CA LEU A 95 15.01 -10.44 -2.86
C LEU A 95 14.88 -10.95 -4.30
N SER A 96 15.55 -12.07 -4.60
CA SER A 96 15.35 -12.85 -5.82
C SER A 96 14.52 -14.10 -5.49
N PRO A 97 13.20 -14.11 -5.75
CA PRO A 97 12.37 -15.28 -5.46
C PRO A 97 12.68 -16.46 -6.38
N GLU A 98 12.47 -17.67 -5.88
CA GLU A 98 12.53 -18.92 -6.63
C GLU A 98 11.29 -19.10 -7.54
N PHE A 99 11.18 -18.25 -8.58
CA PHE A 99 10.00 -18.21 -9.46
C PHE A 99 9.74 -19.53 -10.20
N ASP A 100 10.79 -20.24 -10.63
CA ASP A 100 10.62 -21.50 -11.36
C ASP A 100 10.03 -22.59 -10.44
N LYS A 101 10.48 -22.65 -9.19
CA LYS A 101 9.90 -23.52 -8.17
C LYS A 101 8.46 -23.13 -7.83
N GLN A 102 8.15 -21.82 -7.78
CA GLN A 102 6.77 -21.35 -7.60
C GLN A 102 5.86 -21.80 -8.74
N MET A 103 6.34 -21.79 -9.99
CA MET A 103 5.64 -22.29 -11.18
C MET A 103 5.36 -23.79 -11.09
N GLU A 104 6.35 -24.59 -10.69
CA GLU A 104 6.21 -26.03 -10.49
C GLU A 104 5.18 -26.37 -9.40
N ASP A 105 5.28 -25.70 -8.25
CA ASP A 105 4.33 -25.83 -7.14
C ASP A 105 2.90 -25.44 -7.58
N LEU A 106 2.75 -24.38 -8.39
CA LEU A 106 1.47 -23.92 -8.93
C LEU A 106 0.83 -24.98 -9.84
N LYS A 107 1.62 -25.62 -10.72
CA LYS A 107 1.13 -26.70 -11.61
C LYS A 107 0.50 -27.84 -10.80
N ILE A 108 1.19 -28.30 -9.75
CA ILE A 108 0.69 -29.35 -8.85
C ILE A 108 -0.63 -28.91 -8.19
N CYS A 109 -0.78 -27.63 -7.88
CA CYS A 109 -1.98 -27.12 -7.22
C CYS A 109 -3.19 -27.03 -8.14
N LEU A 110 -3.01 -26.53 -9.37
CA LEU A 110 -4.07 -26.50 -10.37
C LEU A 110 -4.61 -27.92 -10.66
N ASP A 111 -3.71 -28.90 -10.67
CA ASP A 111 -4.05 -30.32 -10.77
C ASP A 111 -4.86 -30.86 -9.58
N LEU A 112 -4.91 -30.18 -8.45
CA LEU A 112 -5.72 -30.59 -7.28
C LEU A 112 -7.02 -29.80 -7.16
N ILE A 113 -7.09 -28.60 -7.73
CA ILE A 113 -8.19 -27.64 -7.51
C ILE A 113 -9.26 -27.74 -8.60
N LEU A 114 -8.87 -28.00 -9.85
CA LEU A 114 -9.78 -28.07 -10.99
C LEU A 114 -10.56 -29.40 -10.98
N ASN A 115 -11.83 -29.34 -10.57
CA ASN A 115 -12.81 -30.43 -10.64
C ASN A 115 -13.40 -30.54 -12.05
N LEU A 116 -12.55 -30.76 -13.05
CA LEU A 116 -12.93 -30.83 -14.47
C LEU A 116 -12.47 -32.14 -15.10
N PRO A 117 -13.07 -32.57 -16.24
CA PRO A 117 -12.57 -33.66 -17.05
C PRO A 117 -11.08 -33.48 -17.39
N LYS A 118 -10.33 -34.58 -17.47
CA LYS A 118 -8.85 -34.56 -17.60
C LYS A 118 -8.35 -33.74 -18.80
N TYR A 119 -9.06 -33.77 -19.93
CA TYR A 119 -8.66 -33.06 -21.16
C TYR A 119 -8.84 -31.53 -21.03
N GLU A 120 -9.98 -31.07 -20.53
CA GLU A 120 -10.24 -29.65 -20.26
C GLU A 120 -9.29 -29.10 -19.19
N LYS A 121 -9.07 -29.88 -18.14
CA LYS A 121 -8.15 -29.53 -17.07
C LYS A 121 -6.72 -29.29 -17.56
N HIS A 122 -6.23 -30.15 -18.45
CA HIS A 122 -4.88 -30.01 -18.99
C HIS A 122 -4.72 -28.68 -19.76
N LEU A 123 -5.64 -28.38 -20.68
CA LEU A 123 -5.62 -27.14 -21.46
C LEU A 123 -5.73 -25.89 -20.58
N LEU A 124 -6.59 -25.93 -19.55
CA LEU A 124 -6.76 -24.83 -18.61
C LEU A 124 -5.50 -24.61 -17.76
N THR A 125 -4.87 -25.69 -17.28
CA THR A 125 -3.61 -25.62 -16.54
C THR A 125 -2.51 -25.01 -17.41
N GLU A 126 -2.36 -25.46 -18.66
CA GLU A 126 -1.37 -24.89 -19.59
C GLU A 126 -1.58 -23.39 -19.80
N LYS A 127 -2.82 -22.97 -20.07
CA LYS A 127 -3.15 -21.55 -20.26
C LYS A 127 -2.89 -20.71 -19.01
N TYR A 128 -3.18 -21.24 -17.83
CA TYR A 128 -2.91 -20.56 -16.56
C TYR A 128 -1.41 -20.38 -16.32
N LEU A 129 -0.62 -21.43 -16.54
CA LEU A 129 0.84 -21.40 -16.39
C LEU A 129 1.50 -20.47 -17.42
N GLU A 130 1.02 -20.47 -18.66
CA GLU A 130 1.45 -19.51 -19.70
C GLU A 130 1.26 -18.06 -19.22
N ARG A 131 0.07 -17.74 -18.68
CA ARG A 131 -0.22 -16.40 -18.14
C ARG A 131 0.61 -16.07 -16.90
N PHE A 132 0.85 -17.05 -16.03
CA PHE A 132 1.70 -16.84 -14.86
C PHE A 132 3.14 -16.55 -15.27
N LYS A 133 3.64 -17.21 -16.31
CA LYS A 133 4.97 -16.96 -16.85
C LYS A 133 5.11 -15.51 -17.34
N ILE A 134 4.10 -14.99 -18.04
CA ILE A 134 4.08 -13.58 -18.47
C ILE A 134 4.22 -12.64 -17.26
N ILE A 135 3.47 -12.88 -16.18
CA ILE A 135 3.57 -12.07 -14.96
C ILE A 135 4.97 -12.19 -14.33
N VAL A 136 5.50 -13.39 -14.18
CA VAL A 136 6.86 -13.64 -13.65
C VAL A 136 7.92 -12.92 -14.48
N ASP A 137 7.79 -12.91 -15.80
CA ASP A 137 8.74 -12.25 -16.69
C ASP A 137 8.73 -10.72 -16.51
N LEU A 138 7.59 -10.11 -16.19
CA LEU A 138 7.53 -8.69 -15.79
C LEU A 138 8.29 -8.44 -14.48
N TYR A 139 8.10 -9.29 -13.47
CA TYR A 139 8.86 -9.18 -12.21
C TYR A 139 10.37 -9.35 -12.44
N ARG A 140 10.78 -10.36 -13.22
CA ARG A 140 12.20 -10.58 -13.59
C ARG A 140 12.78 -9.40 -14.35
N LYS A 141 12.04 -8.82 -15.30
CA LYS A 141 12.44 -7.62 -16.03
C LYS A 141 12.75 -6.47 -15.06
N VAL A 142 11.85 -6.18 -14.13
CA VAL A 142 12.04 -5.09 -13.15
C VAL A 142 13.21 -5.39 -12.20
N LEU A 143 13.33 -6.63 -11.73
CA LEU A 143 14.45 -7.07 -10.88
C LEU A 143 15.80 -6.89 -11.58
N SER A 144 15.89 -7.22 -12.87
CA SER A 144 17.13 -7.10 -13.66
C SER A 144 17.66 -5.67 -13.79
N GLN A 145 16.79 -4.67 -13.56
CA GLN A 145 17.18 -3.26 -13.53
C GLN A 145 17.93 -2.87 -12.24
N ASN A 146 18.15 -3.83 -11.32
CA ASN A 146 18.82 -3.66 -10.04
C ASN A 146 18.26 -2.49 -9.22
N PRO A 147 16.95 -2.50 -8.89
CA PRO A 147 16.35 -1.45 -8.09
C PRO A 147 17.04 -1.38 -6.72
N LYS A 148 17.54 -0.19 -6.38
CA LYS A 148 18.34 0.03 -5.16
C LYS A 148 17.58 -0.29 -3.87
N ASN A 149 16.25 -0.13 -3.87
CA ASN A 149 15.37 -0.35 -2.71
C ASN A 149 13.96 -0.77 -3.14
N SER A 150 13.14 -1.22 -2.19
CA SER A 150 11.78 -1.69 -2.45
C SER A 150 10.84 -0.64 -3.05
N PRO A 151 10.80 0.64 -2.60
CA PRO A 151 9.93 1.64 -3.22
C PRO A 151 10.20 1.85 -4.70
N LEU A 152 11.48 1.85 -5.12
CA LEU A 152 11.84 2.00 -6.53
C LEU A 152 11.42 0.76 -7.34
N PHE A 153 11.65 -0.43 -6.82
CA PHE A 153 11.17 -1.66 -7.45
C PHE A 153 9.65 -1.65 -7.61
N TYR A 154 8.94 -1.33 -6.54
CA TYR A 154 7.49 -1.25 -6.52
C TYR A 154 6.97 -0.23 -7.53
N LYS A 155 7.57 0.97 -7.58
CA LYS A 155 7.22 2.01 -8.56
C LYS A 155 7.38 1.51 -10.00
N ASN A 156 8.53 0.90 -10.31
CA ASN A 156 8.83 0.39 -11.65
C ASN A 156 7.88 -0.75 -12.03
N LEU A 157 7.58 -1.64 -11.08
CA LEU A 157 6.64 -2.74 -11.28
C LEU A 157 5.22 -2.23 -11.59
N VAL A 158 4.72 -1.25 -10.84
CA VAL A 158 3.41 -0.59 -11.11
C VAL A 158 3.35 -0.07 -12.55
N ILE A 159 4.39 0.65 -12.97
CA ILE A 159 4.49 1.20 -14.33
C ILE A 159 4.46 0.10 -15.39
N GLU A 160 5.26 -0.96 -15.21
CA GLU A 160 5.36 -2.06 -16.18
C GLU A 160 4.04 -2.82 -16.31
N ILE A 161 3.34 -3.11 -15.21
CA ILE A 161 2.03 -3.77 -15.27
C ILE A 161 0.98 -2.85 -15.91
N TYR A 162 0.99 -1.55 -15.62
CA TYR A 162 0.03 -0.63 -16.24
C TYR A 162 0.23 -0.57 -17.76
N ASN A 163 1.48 -0.54 -18.23
CA ASN A 163 1.77 -0.61 -19.66
C ASN A 163 1.34 -1.95 -20.27
N PHE A 164 1.65 -3.06 -19.59
CA PHE A 164 1.27 -4.41 -20.03
C PHE A 164 -0.24 -4.55 -20.24
N LEU A 165 -1.04 -3.96 -19.34
CA LEU A 165 -2.50 -3.98 -19.42
C LEU A 165 -3.09 -2.89 -20.33
N GLY A 166 -2.26 -2.00 -20.88
CA GLY A 166 -2.68 -0.93 -21.78
C GLY A 166 -3.27 0.31 -21.09
N PHE A 167 -2.88 0.60 -19.84
CA PHE A 167 -3.15 1.86 -19.11
C PHE A 167 -1.95 2.82 -19.18
N ASN A 168 -1.41 3.03 -20.38
CA ASN A 168 -0.15 3.76 -20.61
C ASN A 168 -0.15 5.20 -20.06
N ASN A 169 -1.28 5.90 -20.18
CA ASN A 169 -1.46 7.25 -19.64
C ASN A 169 -1.37 7.30 -18.12
N ILE A 170 -1.94 6.29 -17.44
CA ILE A 170 -1.85 6.18 -15.98
C ILE A 170 -0.44 5.77 -15.55
N ALA A 171 0.23 4.91 -16.32
CA ALA A 171 1.63 4.57 -16.09
C ALA A 171 2.53 5.82 -16.17
N GLU A 172 2.30 6.69 -17.16
CA GLU A 172 3.03 7.95 -17.32
C GLU A 172 2.74 8.94 -16.18
N PHE A 173 1.47 9.13 -15.83
CA PHE A 173 1.10 9.94 -14.66
C PHE A 173 1.82 9.45 -13.40
N TYR A 174 1.73 8.16 -13.10
CA TYR A 174 2.31 7.56 -11.89
C TYR A 174 3.84 7.67 -11.90
N ARG A 175 4.49 7.50 -13.05
CA ARG A 175 5.94 7.69 -13.20
C ARG A 175 6.37 9.08 -12.73
N ASN A 176 5.59 10.11 -13.05
CA ASN A 176 5.92 11.50 -12.78
C ASN A 176 5.46 11.99 -11.39
N SER A 177 4.37 11.43 -10.86
CA SER A 177 3.77 11.87 -9.60
C SER A 177 4.17 11.04 -8.37
N ALA A 178 4.61 9.79 -8.55
CA ALA A 178 4.92 8.89 -7.44
C ALA A 178 6.35 9.05 -6.93
N GLU A 179 6.51 9.12 -5.61
CA GLU A 179 7.79 9.18 -4.93
C GLU A 179 7.75 8.38 -3.62
N SER A 180 8.89 7.81 -3.21
CA SER A 180 8.98 7.15 -1.90
C SER A 180 8.75 8.17 -0.79
N PHE A 181 7.88 7.85 0.15
CA PHE A 181 7.67 8.71 1.31
C PHE A 181 8.99 8.99 2.06
N MET A 182 9.86 7.99 2.13
CA MET A 182 11.19 8.07 2.75
C MET A 182 12.22 8.91 1.99
N SER A 183 12.02 9.16 0.68
CA SER A 183 12.91 10.05 -0.08
C SER A 183 12.51 11.52 -0.01
N THR A 184 11.31 11.80 0.51
CA THR A 184 10.84 13.19 0.68
C THR A 184 11.48 13.84 1.90
N GLY A 185 11.53 15.17 1.91
CA GLY A 185 11.92 15.96 3.09
C GLY A 185 10.87 16.00 4.21
N ILE A 186 9.80 15.20 4.13
CA ILE A 186 8.67 15.29 5.07
C ILE A 186 9.09 14.82 6.47
N ILE A 187 9.75 13.66 6.57
CA ILE A 187 10.06 13.02 7.87
C ILE A 187 11.31 13.62 8.52
N ASP A 188 12.39 13.77 7.75
CA ASP A 188 13.73 14.10 8.26
C ASP A 188 13.94 15.61 8.39
N LYS A 189 13.15 16.43 7.68
CA LYS A 189 13.28 17.89 7.69
C LYS A 189 12.03 18.60 8.17
N PHE A 190 10.90 18.42 7.50
CA PHE A 190 9.69 19.22 7.76
C PHE A 190 9.03 18.88 9.08
N LEU A 191 8.83 17.59 9.39
CA LEU A 191 8.22 17.17 10.65
C LEU A 191 9.02 17.65 11.88
N PRO A 192 10.37 17.49 11.95
CA PRO A 192 11.16 18.06 13.04
C PRO A 192 11.04 19.58 13.15
N TRP A 193 11.02 20.27 12.01
CA TRP A 193 10.82 21.72 11.98
C TRP A 193 9.45 22.11 12.54
N LEU A 194 8.38 21.43 12.12
CA LEU A 194 7.00 21.71 12.55
C LEU A 194 6.81 21.42 14.04
N ILE A 195 7.36 20.32 14.55
CA ILE A 195 7.33 19.98 15.98
C ILE A 195 7.99 21.10 16.80
N GLU A 196 9.13 21.61 16.34
CA GLU A 196 9.87 22.66 17.03
C GLU A 196 9.17 24.02 16.94
N ASP A 197 8.67 24.42 15.76
CA ASP A 197 7.97 25.70 15.54
C ASP A 197 6.67 25.77 16.36
N THR A 198 5.99 24.64 16.55
CA THR A 198 4.69 24.57 17.24
C THR A 198 4.79 24.15 18.70
N LYS A 199 5.99 23.99 19.27
CA LYS A 199 6.19 23.36 20.60
C LYS A 199 5.48 24.05 21.78
N ASN A 200 5.18 25.34 21.65
CA ASN A 200 4.51 26.17 22.66
C ASN A 200 3.07 26.53 22.29
N GLU A 201 2.58 26.00 21.17
CA GLU A 201 1.24 26.31 20.65
C GLU A 201 0.23 25.27 21.14
N SER A 202 -1.02 25.70 21.38
CA SER A 202 -2.12 24.80 21.77
C SER A 202 -2.53 23.80 20.68
N PHE A 203 -2.06 24.02 19.45
CA PHE A 203 -2.26 23.13 18.32
C PHE A 203 -1.00 22.28 17.99
N GLY A 204 0.09 22.49 18.73
CA GLY A 204 1.33 21.75 18.55
C GLY A 204 1.23 20.30 19.03
N LEU A 205 2.03 19.41 18.42
CA LEU A 205 1.99 17.97 18.70
C LEU A 205 2.16 17.64 20.19
N LYS A 206 3.08 18.34 20.87
CA LYS A 206 3.31 18.20 22.33
C LYS A 206 2.03 18.49 23.13
N TYR A 207 1.33 19.57 22.80
CA TYR A 207 0.11 19.94 23.50
C TYR A 207 -0.98 18.89 23.24
N LEU A 208 -1.19 18.51 21.98
CA LEU A 208 -2.22 17.55 21.61
C LEU A 208 -2.01 16.18 22.25
N ILE A 209 -0.77 15.69 22.30
CA ILE A 209 -0.43 14.44 22.99
C ILE A 209 -0.77 14.47 24.49
N ASN A 210 -0.61 15.62 25.14
CA ASN A 210 -0.85 15.75 26.58
C ASN A 210 -2.31 16.02 26.95
N ASN A 211 -3.10 16.57 26.01
CA ASN A 211 -4.44 17.10 26.30
C ASN A 211 -5.55 16.48 25.44
N SER A 212 -5.22 15.51 24.56
CA SER A 212 -6.18 14.91 23.63
C SER A 212 -6.00 13.39 23.52
N PRO A 213 -7.09 12.60 23.44
CA PRO A 213 -7.02 11.17 23.17
C PRO A 213 -6.73 10.85 21.68
N LEU A 214 -6.66 11.86 20.81
CA LEU A 214 -6.49 11.70 19.35
C LEU A 214 -5.14 11.07 18.96
N PHE A 215 -4.14 11.16 19.83
CA PHE A 215 -2.80 10.61 19.60
C PHE A 215 -2.54 9.50 20.63
N PRO A 216 -3.01 8.26 20.39
CA PRO A 216 -2.61 7.14 21.22
C PRO A 216 -1.14 6.76 20.94
N PRO A 217 -0.37 6.34 21.96
CA PRO A 217 0.95 5.78 21.71
C PRO A 217 0.87 4.49 20.87
N PRO A 218 1.87 4.21 20.00
CA PRO A 218 3.11 4.96 19.89
C PRO A 218 3.07 6.13 18.92
N TYR A 219 3.73 7.24 19.28
CA TYR A 219 3.84 8.45 18.44
C TYR A 219 4.88 8.26 17.33
N PHE A 220 5.98 7.58 17.67
CA PHE A 220 7.02 7.21 16.73
C PHE A 220 7.45 5.76 16.94
N ARG A 221 8.10 5.19 15.93
CA ARG A 221 8.68 3.84 15.95
C ARG A 221 10.12 3.85 15.50
N TYR A 222 10.94 3.07 16.19
CA TYR A 222 12.31 2.81 15.75
C TYR A 222 12.31 1.89 14.55
N ILE A 223 13.11 2.26 13.54
CA ILE A 223 13.21 1.52 12.28
C ILE A 223 13.81 0.12 12.45
N ASN A 224 14.76 -0.05 13.37
CA ASN A 224 15.63 -1.24 13.42
C ASN A 224 15.27 -2.27 14.49
N ASP A 225 14.38 -1.99 15.43
CA ASP A 225 14.10 -2.91 16.55
C ASP A 225 12.61 -2.99 16.93
N ASN A 226 11.72 -2.45 16.08
CA ASN A 226 10.27 -2.39 16.31
C ASN A 226 9.86 -1.75 17.65
N LYS A 227 10.77 -1.07 18.35
CA LYS A 227 10.45 -0.41 19.62
C LYS A 227 9.61 0.83 19.36
N ALA A 228 8.72 1.06 20.31
CA ALA A 228 7.88 2.25 20.39
C ALA A 228 8.67 3.42 21.00
N PHE A 229 8.37 4.63 20.54
CA PHE A 229 8.81 5.87 21.16
C PHE A 229 7.58 6.69 21.55
N ASP A 230 7.26 6.63 22.85
CA ASP A 230 5.96 7.07 23.42
C ASP A 230 6.13 8.28 24.35
N ARG A 231 7.28 8.95 24.24
CA ARG A 231 7.69 10.01 25.16
C ARG A 231 7.91 11.31 24.39
N LEU A 232 7.01 12.28 24.56
CA LEU A 232 7.03 13.60 23.88
C LEU A 232 6.50 14.71 24.80
N LYS A 233 6.63 14.52 26.12
CA LYS A 233 6.04 15.41 27.12
C LYS A 233 6.98 16.55 27.52
N THR A 234 8.28 16.31 27.47
CA THR A 234 9.32 17.27 27.86
C THR A 234 10.08 17.84 26.66
N GLN A 235 10.77 18.96 26.85
CA GLN A 235 11.62 19.53 25.79
C GLN A 235 12.78 18.60 25.41
N ASN A 236 13.35 17.89 26.39
CA ASN A 236 14.43 16.94 26.13
C ASN A 236 13.96 15.78 25.23
N GLU A 237 12.75 15.28 25.47
CA GLU A 237 12.13 14.24 24.65
C GLU A 237 11.82 14.73 23.22
N ILE A 238 11.38 15.98 23.06
CA ILE A 238 11.20 16.61 21.74
C ILE A 238 12.54 16.71 21.00
N ASN A 239 13.58 17.19 21.66
CA ASN A 239 14.91 17.29 21.08
C ASN A 239 15.45 15.92 20.67
N GLU A 240 15.24 14.90 21.50
CA GLU A 240 15.59 13.50 21.19
C GLU A 240 14.84 13.00 19.95
N ALA A 241 13.51 13.14 19.91
CA ALA A 241 12.69 12.73 18.78
C ALA A 241 13.12 13.43 17.48
N ASN A 242 13.31 14.75 17.52
CA ASN A 242 13.75 15.54 16.38
C ASN A 242 15.12 15.11 15.86
N ASN A 243 16.07 14.82 16.75
CA ASN A 243 17.39 14.31 16.36
C ASN A 243 17.28 12.93 15.71
N LEU A 244 16.50 12.02 16.30
CA LEU A 244 16.32 10.67 15.76
C LEU A 244 15.58 10.66 14.41
N LEU A 245 14.60 11.54 14.21
CA LEU A 245 13.93 11.74 12.92
C LEU A 245 14.91 12.23 11.85
N LYS A 246 15.71 13.27 12.15
CA LYS A 246 16.75 13.80 11.24
C LYS A 246 17.81 12.74 10.89
N MET A 247 18.11 11.84 11.82
CA MET A 247 19.03 10.72 11.60
C MET A 247 18.39 9.55 10.85
N GLY A 248 17.10 9.62 10.50
CA GLY A 248 16.38 8.51 9.85
C GLY A 248 16.28 7.27 10.74
N LYS A 249 16.14 7.45 12.06
CA LYS A 249 16.00 6.36 13.04
C LYS A 249 14.57 6.15 13.53
N LEU A 250 13.71 7.15 13.39
CA LEU A 250 12.29 7.10 13.76
C LEU A 250 11.38 7.25 12.55
N LEU A 251 10.22 6.61 12.62
CA LEU A 251 9.07 6.82 11.74
C LEU A 251 7.87 7.32 12.55
N PRO A 252 7.12 8.32 12.04
CA PRO A 252 5.91 8.84 12.70
C PRO A 252 4.74 7.85 12.65
N SER A 253 3.81 7.93 13.59
CA SER A 253 2.51 7.25 13.47
C SER A 253 1.66 7.88 12.35
N LYS A 254 0.57 7.21 11.94
CA LYS A 254 -0.33 7.74 10.92
C LYS A 254 -1.01 9.03 11.37
N GLU A 255 -1.39 9.10 12.64
CA GLU A 255 -2.01 10.27 13.29
C GLU A 255 -1.08 11.49 13.26
N VAL A 256 0.22 11.30 13.58
CA VAL A 256 1.24 12.37 13.46
C VAL A 256 1.32 12.89 12.03
N MET A 257 1.17 12.01 11.05
CA MET A 257 1.22 12.39 9.65
C MET A 257 -0.03 13.11 9.16
N TYR A 258 -1.22 12.66 9.56
CA TYR A 258 -2.46 13.37 9.23
C TYR A 258 -2.51 14.75 9.88
N TRP A 259 -1.99 14.89 11.11
CA TRP A 259 -1.79 16.19 11.75
C TRP A 259 -0.85 17.09 10.94
N LEU A 260 0.28 16.56 10.47
CA LEU A 260 1.22 17.30 9.62
C LEU A 260 0.54 17.80 8.34
N PHE A 261 -0.25 16.95 7.68
CA PHE A 261 -1.01 17.34 6.48
C PHE A 261 -2.06 18.42 6.79
N ALA A 262 -2.77 18.29 7.91
CA ALA A 262 -3.74 19.27 8.37
C ALA A 262 -3.08 20.64 8.61
N MET A 263 -1.98 20.68 9.35
CA MET A 263 -1.22 21.91 9.62
C MET A 263 -0.67 22.54 8.34
N SER A 264 -0.35 21.73 7.33
CA SER A 264 0.16 22.20 6.03
C SER A 264 -0.97 22.56 5.04
N GLY A 265 -2.23 22.41 5.44
CA GLY A 265 -3.40 22.62 4.59
C GLY A 265 -3.40 21.73 3.33
N LEU A 266 -2.78 20.55 3.40
CA LEU A 266 -2.70 19.64 2.25
C LEU A 266 -3.97 18.81 2.17
N LYS A 267 -4.55 18.72 0.97
CA LYS A 267 -5.64 17.80 0.71
C LYS A 267 -5.10 16.36 0.72
N HIS A 268 -5.79 15.46 1.40
CA HIS A 268 -5.39 14.09 1.57
C HIS A 268 -6.34 13.16 0.80
N PHE A 269 -5.77 12.34 -0.09
CA PHE A 269 -6.48 11.28 -0.77
C PHE A 269 -6.02 9.93 -0.21
N GLY A 270 -6.90 9.22 0.49
CA GLY A 270 -6.57 7.97 1.19
C GLY A 270 -7.33 7.85 2.50
N ARG A 271 -7.16 6.74 3.21
CA ARG A 271 -7.88 6.49 4.48
C ARG A 271 -7.24 7.28 5.61
N ASP A 272 -8.01 8.09 6.33
CA ASP A 272 -7.59 8.77 7.56
C ASP A 272 -8.31 8.22 8.82
N PHE A 273 -9.28 7.31 8.64
CA PHE A 273 -10.12 6.74 9.71
C PHE A 273 -10.87 7.80 10.54
N GLY A 274 -11.24 8.91 9.90
CA GLY A 274 -11.97 10.02 10.50
C GLY A 274 -11.10 10.88 11.42
N PHE A 275 -9.77 10.79 11.31
CA PHE A 275 -8.85 11.57 12.13
C PHE A 275 -9.01 13.08 11.90
N LEU A 276 -9.12 13.52 10.65
CA LEU A 276 -9.22 14.95 10.32
C LEU A 276 -10.52 15.58 10.85
N ASN A 277 -11.64 14.84 10.78
CA ASN A 277 -12.91 15.25 11.38
C ASN A 277 -12.79 15.41 12.90
N LYS A 278 -12.23 14.42 13.59
CA LYS A 278 -12.05 14.46 15.04
C LYS A 278 -11.08 15.56 15.48
N LEU A 279 -10.06 15.84 14.67
CA LEU A 279 -9.12 16.92 14.91
C LEU A 279 -9.82 18.28 14.80
N GLU A 280 -10.66 18.48 13.78
CA GLU A 280 -11.47 19.69 13.64
C GLU A 280 -12.41 19.89 14.84
N GLU A 281 -13.15 18.85 15.22
CA GLU A 281 -14.06 18.86 16.37
C GLU A 281 -13.34 19.27 17.66
N TYR A 282 -12.19 18.66 17.95
CA TYR A 282 -11.39 18.98 19.13
C TYR A 282 -10.96 20.44 19.16
N PHE A 283 -10.53 21.00 18.02
CA PHE A 283 -10.10 22.39 17.95
C PHE A 283 -11.26 23.36 18.13
N ILE A 284 -12.45 23.01 17.66
CA ILE A 284 -13.65 23.83 17.83
C ILE A 284 -14.14 23.77 19.28
N SER A 285 -14.28 22.57 19.86
CA SER A 285 -14.87 22.40 21.19
C SER A 285 -13.93 22.81 22.32
N GLU A 286 -12.67 22.37 22.28
CA GLU A 286 -11.73 22.52 23.39
C GLU A 286 -10.90 23.81 23.29
N LEU A 287 -10.60 24.26 22.06
CA LEU A 287 -9.70 25.39 21.83
C LEU A 287 -10.42 26.64 21.29
N ASN A 288 -11.70 26.53 20.94
CA ASN A 288 -12.48 27.59 20.29
C ASN A 288 -11.79 28.14 19.01
N ILE A 289 -11.14 27.26 18.24
CA ILE A 289 -10.44 27.59 16.99
C ILE A 289 -11.24 27.06 15.80
N LYS A 290 -11.83 27.97 15.03
CA LYS A 290 -12.43 27.64 13.73
C LYS A 290 -11.36 27.21 12.73
N ASN A 291 -11.62 26.10 12.05
CA ASN A 291 -10.76 25.50 11.04
C ASN A 291 -11.65 24.74 10.01
N LYS A 292 -11.03 24.06 9.05
CA LYS A 292 -11.68 23.30 7.97
C LYS A 292 -10.90 22.00 7.68
N PHE A 293 -10.45 21.31 8.72
CA PHE A 293 -9.61 20.12 8.53
C PHE A 293 -10.37 18.95 7.89
N SER A 294 -11.67 18.81 8.17
CA SER A 294 -12.55 17.85 7.50
C SER A 294 -12.56 18.03 5.97
N GLU A 295 -12.53 19.27 5.48
CA GLU A 295 -12.51 19.59 4.03
C GLU A 295 -11.20 19.17 3.33
N LEU A 296 -10.14 18.85 4.10
CA LEU A 296 -8.89 18.35 3.53
C LEU A 296 -8.98 16.87 3.14
N GLN A 297 -9.92 16.10 3.70
CA GLN A 297 -10.10 14.70 3.40
C GLN A 297 -10.92 14.52 2.11
N LEU A 298 -10.33 13.89 1.09
CA LEU A 298 -10.94 13.79 -0.25
C LEU A 298 -11.68 12.48 -0.52
N THR A 299 -11.46 11.45 0.29
CA THR A 299 -12.18 10.17 0.23
C THR A 299 -12.98 9.96 1.51
N SER A 300 -13.90 8.99 1.54
CA SER A 300 -14.57 8.68 2.82
C SER A 300 -13.56 8.12 3.84
N GLU A 301 -13.87 8.25 5.13
CA GLU A 301 -12.94 7.94 6.25
C GLU A 301 -12.29 6.55 6.18
N LYS A 302 -12.98 5.58 5.58
CA LYS A 302 -12.55 4.16 5.48
C LYS A 302 -12.24 3.74 4.04
N ASP A 303 -12.31 4.65 3.09
CA ASP A 303 -12.10 4.40 1.67
C ASP A 303 -10.82 5.08 1.18
N ASP A 304 -10.02 4.35 0.41
CA ASP A 304 -8.81 4.82 -0.30
C ASP A 304 -9.08 5.07 -1.79
N GLY A 305 -10.35 5.16 -2.18
CA GLY A 305 -10.78 5.31 -3.57
C GLY A 305 -10.50 4.06 -4.41
N THR A 306 -10.34 2.89 -3.76
CA THR A 306 -9.97 1.65 -4.42
C THR A 306 -11.17 0.76 -4.70
N PHE A 307 -11.10 0.07 -5.83
CA PHE A 307 -12.07 -0.94 -6.24
C PHE A 307 -11.55 -2.36 -6.02
N TYR A 308 -12.48 -3.31 -5.94
CA TYR A 308 -12.20 -4.73 -5.79
C TYR A 308 -12.99 -5.58 -6.79
N ILE A 309 -12.29 -6.35 -7.62
CA ILE A 309 -12.85 -7.43 -8.45
C ILE A 309 -12.74 -8.76 -7.69
N GLN A 310 -13.82 -9.25 -7.10
CA GLN A 310 -13.77 -10.41 -6.19
C GLN A 310 -14.07 -11.73 -6.90
N TYR A 311 -13.75 -12.86 -6.27
CA TYR A 311 -14.23 -14.15 -6.74
C TYR A 311 -15.67 -14.41 -6.26
N GLU A 312 -16.53 -14.98 -7.10
CA GLU A 312 -17.96 -15.16 -6.81
C GLU A 312 -18.25 -16.04 -5.57
N LYS A 313 -17.34 -16.97 -5.24
CA LYS A 313 -17.39 -17.75 -4.00
C LYS A 313 -16.04 -17.62 -3.32
N ASP A 314 -16.02 -17.12 -2.08
CA ASP A 314 -14.83 -16.94 -1.23
C ASP A 314 -14.22 -18.28 -0.77
N VAL A 315 -13.85 -19.14 -1.71
CA VAL A 315 -13.15 -20.40 -1.46
C VAL A 315 -11.77 -20.29 -2.07
N SER A 316 -10.81 -19.86 -1.26
CA SER A 316 -9.39 -20.02 -1.59
C SER A 316 -8.92 -21.43 -1.32
N TYR A 317 -7.83 -21.79 -1.98
CA TYR A 317 -7.07 -22.97 -1.65
C TYR A 317 -5.72 -22.54 -1.10
N ARG A 318 -5.33 -23.13 0.02
CA ARG A 318 -3.99 -22.98 0.59
C ARG A 318 -3.18 -24.23 0.27
N MET A 319 -1.92 -23.99 -0.10
CA MET A 319 -0.90 -25.03 -0.16
C MET A 319 -0.44 -25.41 1.24
N VAL A 320 -0.51 -26.71 1.55
CA VAL A 320 0.10 -27.28 2.75
C VAL A 320 1.03 -28.43 2.36
N CYS A 321 2.23 -28.43 2.92
CA CYS A 321 3.12 -29.58 2.86
C CYS A 321 2.76 -30.52 4.02
N LEU A 322 2.36 -31.74 3.72
CA LEU A 322 2.06 -32.78 4.71
C LEU A 322 2.85 -34.04 4.31
N ASN A 323 3.77 -34.47 5.17
CA ASN A 323 4.64 -35.62 4.92
C ASN A 323 5.39 -35.52 3.59
N ASN A 324 6.01 -34.36 3.31
CA ASN A 324 6.73 -34.05 2.06
C ASN A 324 5.88 -34.11 0.77
N LYS A 325 4.55 -34.16 0.88
CA LYS A 325 3.62 -34.06 -0.26
C LYS A 325 2.83 -32.76 -0.19
N ILE A 326 2.74 -32.07 -1.32
CA ILE A 326 1.89 -30.88 -1.47
C ILE A 326 0.43 -31.33 -1.51
N LYS A 327 -0.39 -30.73 -0.64
CA LYS A 327 -1.85 -30.88 -0.66
C LYS A 327 -2.49 -29.49 -0.75
N ALA A 328 -3.56 -29.39 -1.54
CA ALA A 328 -4.44 -28.23 -1.51
C ALA A 328 -5.52 -28.44 -0.46
N ARG A 329 -5.71 -27.48 0.44
CA ARG A 329 -6.85 -27.46 1.37
C ARG A 329 -7.70 -26.25 1.10
N LYS A 330 -9.01 -26.45 0.97
CA LYS A 330 -9.99 -25.35 0.99
C LYS A 330 -9.80 -24.58 2.30
N CYS A 331 -9.69 -23.28 2.19
CA CYS A 331 -9.72 -22.39 3.34
C CYS A 331 -10.61 -21.19 3.05
N PRO A 332 -11.36 -20.69 4.05
CA PRO A 332 -12.03 -19.42 3.93
C PRO A 332 -10.97 -18.38 3.58
N ILE A 333 -11.27 -17.57 2.56
CA ILE A 333 -10.49 -16.38 2.31
C ILE A 333 -10.58 -15.53 3.58
N SER A 334 -9.46 -15.31 4.29
CA SER A 334 -9.44 -14.33 5.39
C SER A 334 -10.04 -13.01 4.90
N ARG A 335 -10.79 -12.26 5.73
CA ARG A 335 -11.40 -10.94 5.40
C ARG A 335 -10.42 -9.86 4.90
N LYS A 336 -9.13 -10.16 4.84
CA LYS A 336 -8.11 -9.33 4.18
C LYS A 336 -7.56 -9.97 2.92
N SER A 337 -7.57 -11.30 2.85
CA SER A 337 -7.44 -11.98 1.56
C SER A 337 -8.70 -11.84 0.69
N THR A 338 -9.81 -11.29 1.18
CA THR A 338 -10.93 -10.83 0.34
C THR A 338 -10.53 -9.60 -0.48
N ASP A 339 -9.37 -8.99 -0.18
CA ASP A 339 -8.66 -8.03 -1.04
C ASP A 339 -7.77 -8.74 -2.09
N VAL A 340 -7.79 -10.08 -2.23
CA VAL A 340 -6.95 -10.90 -3.18
C VAL A 340 -7.57 -10.90 -4.58
N SER A 341 -7.93 -9.70 -4.99
CA SER A 341 -8.37 -9.24 -6.29
C SER A 341 -7.20 -8.58 -7.00
N THR A 342 -6.02 -9.19 -6.97
CA THR A 342 -4.84 -8.59 -7.60
C THR A 342 -4.94 -8.80 -9.11
N ILE A 343 -4.40 -7.88 -9.93
CA ILE A 343 -4.35 -8.07 -11.38
C ILE A 343 -3.69 -9.40 -11.71
N PRO A 344 -2.56 -9.79 -11.08
CA PRO A 344 -1.97 -11.09 -11.34
C PRO A 344 -3.00 -12.22 -11.19
N SER A 345 -3.66 -12.35 -10.05
CA SER A 345 -4.65 -13.42 -9.85
C SER A 345 -5.83 -13.29 -10.80
N ILE A 346 -6.44 -12.11 -10.94
CA ILE A 346 -7.56 -11.87 -11.87
C ILE A 346 -7.16 -12.19 -13.31
N TYR A 347 -6.04 -11.66 -13.80
CA TYR A 347 -5.51 -11.86 -15.15
C TYR A 347 -5.24 -13.35 -15.42
N LEU A 348 -4.74 -14.10 -14.45
CA LEU A 348 -4.57 -15.54 -14.59
C LEU A 348 -5.90 -16.23 -14.93
N HIS A 349 -7.01 -15.79 -14.33
CA HIS A 349 -8.35 -16.29 -14.66
C HIS A 349 -8.87 -15.72 -15.99
N ILE A 350 -9.07 -14.41 -16.10
CA ILE A 350 -9.83 -13.82 -17.23
C ILE A 350 -8.97 -13.40 -18.43
N GLY A 351 -7.65 -13.40 -18.31
CA GLY A 351 -6.69 -13.07 -19.37
C GLY A 351 -6.91 -11.68 -19.97
N ASN A 352 -6.80 -11.59 -21.30
CA ASN A 352 -6.90 -10.34 -22.06
C ASN A 352 -8.27 -9.64 -21.94
N ARG A 353 -9.31 -10.33 -21.42
CA ARG A 353 -10.60 -9.70 -21.09
C ARG A 353 -10.50 -8.75 -19.90
N PHE A 354 -9.40 -8.79 -19.13
CA PHE A 354 -9.17 -7.95 -17.97
C PHE A 354 -9.50 -6.48 -18.22
N LYS A 355 -8.87 -5.87 -19.23
CA LYS A 355 -9.02 -4.44 -19.52
C LYS A 355 -10.49 -4.06 -19.75
N LYS A 356 -11.19 -4.82 -20.60
CA LYS A 356 -12.61 -4.59 -20.91
C LYS A 356 -13.50 -4.73 -19.68
N LEU A 357 -13.23 -5.71 -18.82
CA LEU A 357 -14.00 -5.91 -17.58
C LEU A 357 -13.74 -4.78 -16.58
N TYR A 358 -12.51 -4.31 -16.50
CA TYR A 358 -12.12 -3.18 -15.68
C TYR A 358 -12.70 -1.85 -16.17
N GLU A 359 -12.69 -1.58 -17.48
CA GLU A 359 -13.30 -0.36 -18.05
C GLU A 359 -14.82 -0.33 -17.83
N LYS A 360 -15.51 -1.45 -18.03
CA LYS A 360 -16.94 -1.59 -17.69
C LYS A 360 -17.22 -1.34 -16.22
N TYR A 361 -16.29 -1.73 -15.35
CA TYR A 361 -16.39 -1.40 -13.94
C TYR A 361 -16.36 0.12 -13.73
N ILE A 362 -15.35 0.82 -14.25
CA ILE A 362 -15.20 2.27 -14.09
C ILE A 362 -16.49 3.01 -14.49
N GLU A 363 -17.13 2.58 -15.56
CA GLU A 363 -18.39 3.15 -16.05
C GLU A 363 -19.57 2.86 -15.13
N SER A 364 -19.67 1.62 -14.61
CA SER A 364 -20.84 1.16 -13.84
C SER A 364 -20.76 1.39 -12.34
N LYS A 365 -19.57 1.71 -11.78
CA LYS A 365 -19.31 1.95 -10.36
C LYS A 365 -19.79 0.83 -9.41
N ASN A 366 -19.84 -0.42 -9.88
CA ASN A 366 -20.39 -1.58 -9.14
C ASN A 366 -19.35 -2.68 -8.89
N ILE A 367 -19.54 -3.52 -7.87
CA ILE A 367 -18.68 -4.71 -7.65
C ILE A 367 -18.82 -5.71 -8.79
N TYR A 368 -17.68 -6.18 -9.32
CA TYR A 368 -17.64 -7.24 -10.32
C TYR A 368 -17.09 -8.52 -9.69
N TYR A 369 -17.77 -9.64 -9.96
CA TYR A 369 -17.38 -10.96 -9.48
C TYR A 369 -16.86 -11.83 -10.64
N ILE A 370 -15.72 -12.50 -10.44
CA ILE A 370 -15.15 -13.48 -11.36
C ILE A 370 -15.32 -14.90 -10.82
N LYS A 371 -15.64 -15.87 -11.69
CA LYS A 371 -15.73 -17.27 -11.26
C LYS A 371 -14.34 -17.89 -11.18
N MET A 372 -14.08 -18.67 -10.13
CA MET A 372 -12.88 -19.51 -10.09
C MET A 372 -12.91 -20.49 -11.28
N GLY A 373 -11.83 -20.51 -12.05
CA GLY A 373 -11.70 -21.33 -13.25
C GLY A 373 -12.25 -20.69 -14.54
N GLU A 374 -12.60 -19.39 -14.54
CA GLU A 374 -13.07 -18.66 -15.74
C GLU A 374 -11.92 -18.35 -16.73
N ILE A 375 -11.21 -19.38 -17.17
CA ILE A 375 -10.16 -19.29 -18.19
C ILE A 375 -10.80 -19.66 -19.52
N LEU A 376 -10.92 -18.68 -20.42
CA LEU A 376 -11.26 -18.96 -21.80
C LEU A 376 -10.01 -19.49 -22.51
N ILE A 377 -10.17 -20.64 -23.17
CA ILE A 377 -9.17 -21.30 -24.03
C ILE A 377 -9.18 -20.64 -25.40
#